data_AF-A0A812VQ59-F1
#
_entry.id   AF-A0A812VQ59-F1
#
_cell.length_a   1.000
_cell.length_b   1.000
_cell.length_c   1.000
_cell.angle_alpha   90.00
_cell.angle_beta   90.00
_cell.angle_gamma   90.00
#
_symmetry.space_group_name_H-M   'P 1'
#
loop_
_entity.id
_entity.type
_entity.pdbx_description
1 polymer ?
#
loop_
_entity_poly.entity_id
_entity_poly.type
_entity_poly.pdbx_seq_one_letter_code
_entity_poly.pdbx_strand_id
1 'polypeptide(L)'
;MPESKGKEGKAKGKGKGKDGKDGKGKDGKDGKDDGKPYLVVDPDAGAGVELTATCWGMHVDEVEDEPGQPHLQAGCTITAIDGTSLLGLEDEDAVVATFGEKFKHGAIIEVDPATFDTLELPPDATHWPVSFQEDLDMLASKFALDCSISKLGLELAGPSVAMEPAKLELRQLLEFYANGQSAEQQKQRKVDQEAIQMAIRQNQERLRREAEEYAAWQAYVQQMQDTYTAYAIAAHQAMQQQMMQVAMQQQAMQQHAMAMQHQQQTMAMPQAAPQHAMQQQAWQQPCAPYAQQPQSMYGANAQAMFQMPAEWVLYYDQQGQPYYYNERTGESAWSLAPGTNFRQGGHAACGGCGCGGCGMPYGQQQPMWGQPGYGHPWG
;
A
#
# COMPACT_ATOMS: atom_id res chain seq x y z
N MET A 1 -23.89 -21.25 40.46
CA MET A 1 -24.71 -22.46 40.27
C MET A 1 -24.75 -22.80 38.79
N PRO A 2 -24.36 -24.00 38.34
CA PRO A 2 -23.40 -24.98 38.88
C PRO A 2 -22.02 -24.80 38.19
N GLU A 3 -20.84 -24.86 38.82
CA GLU A 3 -20.17 -25.92 39.60
C GLU A 3 -20.02 -27.26 38.87
N SER A 4 -18.90 -27.42 38.16
CA SER A 4 -18.33 -28.73 37.80
C SER A 4 -16.92 -28.88 38.35
N LYS A 5 -16.87 -29.64 39.44
CA LYS A 5 -15.77 -30.38 40.09
C LYS A 5 -14.75 -30.88 39.05
N GLY A 6 -13.43 -30.70 39.19
CA GLY A 6 -12.63 -30.89 40.40
C GLY A 6 -12.32 -32.38 40.59
N LYS A 7 -11.30 -32.90 39.89
CA LYS A 7 -10.68 -34.20 40.20
C LYS A 7 -9.18 -34.03 40.39
N GLU A 8 -8.81 -33.74 41.63
CA GLU A 8 -7.49 -34.00 42.19
C GLU A 8 -7.31 -35.52 42.37
N GLY A 9 -6.21 -36.06 41.85
CA GLY A 9 -5.84 -37.47 41.92
C GLY A 9 -4.47 -37.68 42.55
N LYS A 10 -4.38 -37.47 43.86
CA LYS A 10 -3.45 -38.09 44.85
C LYS A 10 -2.09 -38.59 44.35
N ALA A 11 -1.07 -37.80 44.68
CA ALA A 11 0.24 -38.31 45.06
C ALA A 11 0.14 -39.21 46.32
N LYS A 12 0.74 -40.41 46.25
CA LYS A 12 1.09 -41.21 47.43
C LYS A 12 2.46 -41.86 47.20
N GLY A 13 3.49 -41.18 47.68
CA GLY A 13 4.70 -41.86 48.14
C GLY A 13 4.39 -42.67 49.39
N LYS A 14 4.94 -43.88 49.47
CA LYS A 14 5.44 -44.49 50.71
C LYS A 14 6.28 -45.71 50.34
N GLY A 15 7.59 -45.49 50.35
CA GLY A 15 8.56 -46.57 50.38
C GLY A 15 8.33 -47.47 51.60
N LYS A 16 8.50 -48.76 51.36
CA LYS A 16 8.72 -49.76 52.40
C LYS A 16 9.76 -50.71 51.85
N GLY A 17 10.97 -50.57 52.39
CA GLY A 17 12.04 -51.55 52.20
C GLY A 17 11.55 -52.94 52.58
N LYS A 18 11.97 -53.91 51.78
CA LYS A 18 11.92 -55.31 52.16
C LYS A 18 13.25 -55.94 51.76
N ASP A 19 14.05 -56.15 52.79
CA ASP A 19 15.21 -57.01 52.76
C ASP A 19 14.83 -58.44 52.35
N GLY A 20 15.73 -59.04 51.56
CA GLY A 20 15.86 -60.49 51.42
C GLY A 20 15.15 -61.07 50.21
N LYS A 21 15.92 -61.57 49.25
CA LYS A 21 16.43 -62.95 49.32
C LYS A 21 17.33 -63.24 48.13
N ASP A 22 18.52 -63.74 48.41
CA ASP A 22 19.53 -64.19 47.46
C ASP A 22 18.96 -65.22 46.47
N GLY A 23 18.57 -64.73 45.29
CA GLY A 23 18.29 -65.52 44.10
C GLY A 23 19.55 -65.60 43.25
N LYS A 24 20.38 -66.59 43.54
CA LYS A 24 21.57 -66.95 42.76
C LYS A 24 21.16 -67.45 41.37
N GLY A 25 20.90 -66.50 40.46
CA GLY A 25 20.69 -66.72 39.04
C GLY A 25 22.03 -66.97 38.34
N LYS A 26 22.11 -68.08 37.63
CA LYS A 26 23.30 -68.54 36.89
C LYS A 26 23.79 -67.48 35.92
N ASP A 27 25.10 -67.22 35.98
CA ASP A 27 25.89 -66.52 34.99
C ASP A 27 25.65 -67.10 33.60
N GLY A 28 24.78 -66.43 32.84
CA GLY A 28 24.57 -66.65 31.43
C GLY A 28 25.74 -66.06 30.66
N LYS A 29 26.83 -66.81 30.61
CA LYS A 29 27.90 -66.78 29.61
C LYS A 29 27.80 -65.61 28.61
N ASP A 30 28.45 -64.50 28.95
CA ASP A 30 28.59 -63.29 28.14
C ASP A 30 29.23 -63.63 26.78
N GLY A 31 28.37 -63.97 25.81
CA GLY A 31 28.71 -63.93 24.41
C GLY A 31 28.92 -62.46 24.09
N LYS A 32 30.18 -62.09 23.85
CA LYS A 32 30.67 -60.81 23.33
C LYS A 32 29.62 -60.15 22.45
N ASP A 33 28.82 -59.30 23.06
CA ASP A 33 27.66 -58.68 22.44
C ASP A 33 28.18 -57.69 21.40
N ASP A 34 27.69 -57.77 20.17
CA ASP A 34 28.23 -57.03 19.02
C ASP A 34 27.94 -55.51 19.10
N GLY A 35 27.58 -54.99 20.28
CA GLY A 35 27.26 -53.58 20.52
C GLY A 35 26.03 -53.09 19.76
N LYS A 36 25.22 -54.02 19.25
CA LYS A 36 24.01 -53.69 18.49
C LYS A 36 22.88 -53.33 19.44
N PRO A 37 22.08 -52.29 19.13
CA PRO A 37 20.87 -51.97 19.89
C PRO A 37 19.92 -53.18 19.99
N TYR A 38 19.27 -53.33 21.14
CA TYR A 38 18.30 -54.39 21.40
C TYR A 38 17.17 -53.90 22.30
N LEU A 39 16.04 -54.62 22.30
CA LEU A 39 14.89 -54.34 23.18
C LEU A 39 15.00 -55.04 24.53
N VAL A 40 14.76 -54.29 25.60
CA VAL A 40 14.57 -54.84 26.96
C VAL A 40 13.08 -55.03 27.19
N VAL A 41 12.62 -56.27 27.35
CA VAL A 41 11.21 -56.55 27.68
C VAL A 41 11.16 -57.25 29.05
N ASP A 42 10.44 -56.66 29.99
CA ASP A 42 10.08 -57.25 31.26
C ASP A 42 8.80 -58.09 31.13
N PRO A 43 8.72 -59.28 31.76
CA PRO A 43 7.54 -60.14 31.65
C PRO A 43 6.24 -59.54 32.21
N ASP A 44 6.35 -58.68 33.22
CA ASP A 44 5.20 -58.12 33.94
C ASP A 44 4.92 -56.67 33.49
N ALA A 45 5.97 -55.87 33.25
CA ALA A 45 5.87 -54.46 32.86
C ALA A 45 5.89 -54.23 31.34
N GLY A 46 6.25 -55.21 30.52
CA GLY A 46 6.45 -55.01 29.08
C GLY A 46 7.76 -54.30 28.79
N ALA A 47 7.85 -53.50 27.72
CA ALA A 47 9.09 -52.82 27.34
C ALA A 47 9.24 -51.40 27.91
N GLY A 48 8.21 -50.84 28.56
CA GLY A 48 8.23 -49.45 29.03
C GLY A 48 8.52 -48.45 27.90
N VAL A 49 7.96 -48.68 26.72
CA VAL A 49 8.03 -47.75 25.59
C VAL A 49 6.64 -47.52 25.02
N GLU A 50 6.33 -46.26 24.75
CA GLU A 50 5.19 -45.88 23.94
C GLU A 50 5.66 -45.72 22.50
N LEU A 51 4.99 -46.42 21.58
CA LEU A 51 5.38 -46.48 20.18
C LEU A 51 4.20 -46.17 19.28
N THR A 52 4.44 -45.32 18.28
CA THR A 52 3.49 -45.03 17.20
C THR A 52 4.00 -45.64 15.90
N ALA A 53 3.17 -46.45 15.24
CA ALA A 53 3.52 -47.03 13.95
C ALA A 53 3.37 -45.98 12.84
N THR A 54 4.35 -45.93 11.95
CA THR A 54 4.41 -44.97 10.85
C THR A 54 4.98 -45.67 9.61
N CYS A 55 4.82 -45.06 8.43
CA CYS A 55 5.42 -45.61 7.20
C CYS A 55 6.96 -45.61 7.19
N TRP A 56 7.58 -44.99 8.21
CA TRP A 56 9.03 -44.94 8.42
C TRP A 56 9.52 -45.92 9.50
N GLY A 57 8.63 -46.68 10.15
CA GLY A 57 8.94 -47.62 11.23
C GLY A 57 8.15 -47.35 12.50
N MET A 58 8.63 -47.86 13.64
CA MET A 58 8.03 -47.59 14.95
C MET A 58 8.68 -46.36 15.57
N HIS A 59 7.96 -45.24 15.62
CA HIS A 59 8.39 -44.02 16.28
C HIS A 59 8.34 -44.21 17.80
N VAL A 60 9.35 -43.73 18.52
CA VAL A 60 9.43 -43.82 19.98
C VAL A 60 8.91 -42.52 20.57
N ASP A 61 7.68 -42.55 21.09
CA ASP A 61 7.04 -41.37 21.70
C ASP A 61 7.61 -41.11 23.10
N GLU A 62 7.66 -42.15 23.94
CA GLU A 62 8.15 -42.07 25.32
C GLU A 62 8.92 -43.35 25.71
N VAL A 63 9.91 -43.19 26.58
CA VAL A 63 10.65 -44.30 27.20
C VAL A 63 10.55 -44.15 28.72
N GLU A 64 9.92 -45.11 29.38
CA GLU A 64 9.79 -45.16 30.84
C GLU A 64 11.13 -45.53 31.50
N ASP A 65 11.30 -45.17 32.78
CA ASP A 65 12.52 -45.48 33.53
C ASP A 65 12.69 -46.98 33.85
N GLU A 66 11.58 -47.72 34.02
CA GLU A 66 11.57 -49.15 34.34
C GLU A 66 10.62 -49.90 33.39
N PRO A 67 11.08 -50.90 32.60
CA PRO A 67 12.43 -51.48 32.60
C PRO A 67 13.51 -50.61 31.94
N GLY A 68 13.13 -49.51 31.27
CA GLY A 68 14.05 -48.65 30.53
C GLY A 68 14.53 -49.26 29.20
N GLN A 69 15.04 -48.40 28.31
CA GLN A 69 15.67 -48.83 27.07
C GLN A 69 17.01 -48.14 26.89
N PRO A 70 18.15 -48.84 27.06
CA PRO A 70 19.48 -48.22 27.05
C PRO A 70 19.88 -47.65 25.68
N HIS A 71 19.20 -48.06 24.61
CA HIS A 71 19.53 -47.69 23.22
C HIS A 71 18.43 -46.91 22.53
N LEU A 72 17.35 -46.55 23.23
CA LEU A 72 16.24 -45.78 22.69
C LEU A 72 16.06 -44.49 23.48
N GLN A 73 15.62 -43.47 22.76
CA GLN A 73 15.25 -42.17 23.28
C GLN A 73 13.98 -41.74 22.55
N ALA A 74 13.17 -40.90 23.20
CA ALA A 74 12.02 -40.28 22.54
C ALA A 74 12.46 -39.54 21.27
N GLY A 75 11.66 -39.65 20.21
CA GLY A 75 11.92 -39.11 18.87
C GLY A 75 12.71 -40.04 17.94
N CYS A 76 13.36 -41.09 18.45
CA CYS A 76 14.02 -42.10 17.61
C CYS A 76 12.99 -42.94 16.86
N THR A 77 13.40 -43.56 15.75
CA THR A 77 12.53 -44.47 14.99
C THR A 77 13.20 -45.82 14.81
N ILE A 78 12.52 -46.89 15.21
CA ILE A 78 12.98 -48.26 14.98
C ILE A 78 12.65 -48.63 13.53
N THR A 79 13.69 -48.84 12.73
CA THR A 79 13.58 -49.09 11.28
C THR A 79 13.69 -50.56 10.92
N ALA A 80 14.22 -51.41 11.81
CA ALA A 80 14.23 -52.85 11.66
C ALA A 80 14.22 -53.57 13.02
N ILE A 81 13.68 -54.80 13.06
CA ILE A 81 13.68 -55.68 14.23
C ILE A 81 14.00 -57.12 13.83
N ASP A 82 14.94 -57.75 14.54
CA ASP A 82 15.47 -59.09 14.26
C ASP A 82 15.84 -59.30 12.78
N GLY A 83 16.43 -58.27 12.15
CA GLY A 83 16.83 -58.27 10.73
C GLY A 83 15.68 -58.11 9.73
N THR A 84 14.46 -57.84 10.20
CA THR A 84 13.30 -57.54 9.34
C THR A 84 13.10 -56.03 9.26
N SER A 85 13.18 -55.47 8.04
CA SER A 85 12.95 -54.05 7.79
C SER A 85 11.48 -53.68 8.01
N LEU A 86 11.25 -52.57 8.71
CA LEU A 86 9.95 -51.93 8.90
C LEU A 86 9.75 -50.76 7.92
N LEU A 87 10.83 -50.26 7.33
CA LEU A 87 10.79 -49.20 6.32
C LEU A 87 10.06 -49.67 5.05
N GLY A 88 9.12 -48.86 4.57
CA GLY A 88 8.45 -49.07 3.28
C GLY A 88 7.39 -50.17 3.27
N LEU A 89 6.93 -50.60 4.45
CA LEU A 89 5.71 -51.41 4.56
C LEU A 89 4.49 -50.58 4.12
N GLU A 90 3.44 -51.27 3.65
CA GLU A 90 2.34 -50.63 2.91
C GLU A 90 1.54 -49.63 3.75
N ASP A 91 1.35 -49.94 5.03
CA ASP A 91 0.60 -49.15 5.99
C ASP A 91 1.08 -49.42 7.42
N GLU A 92 0.51 -48.69 8.37
CA GLU A 92 0.83 -48.77 9.80
C GLU A 92 0.47 -50.15 10.39
N ASP A 93 -0.61 -50.78 9.92
CA ASP A 93 -1.04 -52.10 10.40
C ASP A 93 0.01 -53.17 10.07
N ALA A 94 0.59 -53.13 8.86
CA ALA A 94 1.69 -54.00 8.46
C ALA A 94 2.94 -53.78 9.34
N VAL A 95 3.25 -52.54 9.71
CA VAL A 95 4.36 -52.19 10.61
C VAL A 95 4.13 -52.76 12.01
N VAL A 96 2.94 -52.54 12.59
CA VAL A 96 2.56 -53.08 13.91
C VAL A 96 2.62 -54.61 13.91
N ALA A 97 2.07 -55.26 12.88
CA ALA A 97 2.05 -56.72 12.79
C ALA A 97 3.48 -57.30 12.70
N THR A 98 4.32 -56.72 11.84
CA THR A 98 5.71 -57.15 11.65
C THR A 98 6.54 -56.95 12.92
N PHE A 99 6.37 -55.80 13.58
CA PHE A 99 7.03 -55.52 14.84
C PHE A 99 6.58 -56.47 15.95
N GLY A 100 5.27 -56.65 16.12
CA GLY A 100 4.69 -57.53 17.13
C GLY A 100 5.11 -59.00 17.01
N GLU A 101 5.30 -59.51 15.78
CA GLU A 101 5.77 -60.90 15.55
C GLU A 101 7.21 -61.12 16.06
N LYS A 102 8.06 -60.09 15.97
CA LYS A 102 9.47 -60.13 16.39
C LYS A 102 9.72 -59.57 17.77
N PHE A 103 8.69 -59.00 18.42
CA PHE A 103 8.80 -58.34 19.71
C PHE A 103 9.07 -59.34 20.84
N LYS A 104 10.28 -59.28 21.40
CA LYS A 104 10.72 -60.10 22.54
C LYS A 104 11.94 -59.47 23.22
N HIS A 105 12.21 -59.89 24.45
CA HIS A 105 13.43 -59.51 25.16
C HIS A 105 14.67 -59.93 24.37
N GLY A 106 15.60 -58.99 24.18
CA GLY A 106 16.84 -59.18 23.43
C GLY A 106 16.67 -59.18 21.90
N ALA A 107 15.51 -58.81 21.37
CA ALA A 107 15.34 -58.61 19.93
C ALA A 107 16.30 -57.51 19.44
N ILE A 108 17.08 -57.79 18.39
CA ILE A 108 18.04 -56.83 17.84
C ILE A 108 17.28 -55.80 17.02
N ILE A 109 17.57 -54.51 17.21
CA ILE A 109 16.89 -53.43 16.50
C ILE A 109 17.88 -52.55 15.73
N GLU A 110 17.40 -51.98 14.64
CA GLU A 110 18.07 -50.86 13.96
C GLU A 110 17.29 -49.58 14.29
N VAL A 111 18.01 -48.55 14.70
CA VAL A 111 17.43 -47.30 15.20
C VAL A 111 17.95 -46.15 14.34
N ASP A 112 17.04 -45.41 13.74
CA ASP A 112 17.32 -44.11 13.14
C ASP A 112 17.20 -43.03 14.23
N PRO A 113 18.29 -42.33 14.58
CA PRO A 113 18.26 -41.33 15.65
C PRO A 113 17.40 -40.13 15.26
N ALA A 114 16.79 -39.49 16.26
CA ALA A 114 16.08 -38.23 16.07
C ALA A 114 17.03 -37.17 15.46
N THR A 115 16.63 -36.64 14.30
CA THR A 115 17.30 -35.50 13.66
C THR A 115 16.57 -34.23 13.99
N PHE A 116 17.31 -33.15 14.20
CA PHE A 116 16.77 -31.84 14.53
C PHE A 116 17.06 -30.86 13.40
N ASP A 117 16.07 -30.06 13.03
CA ASP A 117 16.24 -28.93 12.14
C ASP A 117 15.41 -27.73 12.58
N THR A 118 15.75 -26.54 12.10
CA THR A 118 15.01 -25.31 12.37
C THR A 118 14.78 -24.56 11.07
N LEU A 119 13.51 -24.34 10.74
CA LEU A 119 13.11 -23.53 9.61
C LEU A 119 12.77 -22.12 10.07
N GLU A 120 13.35 -21.12 9.40
CA GLU A 120 13.00 -19.72 9.65
C GLU A 120 11.54 -19.48 9.25
N LEU A 121 10.75 -18.99 10.20
CA LEU A 121 9.39 -18.52 9.96
C LEU A 121 9.44 -17.05 9.53
N PRO A 122 8.56 -16.61 8.62
CA PRO A 122 8.50 -15.21 8.25
C PRO A 122 7.98 -14.36 9.43
N PRO A 123 8.33 -13.05 9.51
CA PRO A 123 8.02 -12.22 10.68
C PRO A 123 6.52 -12.12 11.01
N ASP A 124 5.67 -12.30 10.01
CA ASP A 124 4.21 -12.27 10.10
C ASP A 124 3.59 -13.60 10.55
N ALA A 125 4.38 -14.67 10.71
CA ALA A 125 3.89 -15.98 11.17
C ALA A 125 3.20 -15.92 12.55
N THR A 126 3.54 -14.93 13.36
CA THR A 126 2.87 -14.68 14.66
C THR A 126 1.38 -14.31 14.52
N HIS A 127 0.92 -13.97 13.32
CA HIS A 127 -0.47 -13.61 13.02
C HIS A 127 -1.21 -14.65 12.19
N TRP A 128 -0.58 -15.80 11.94
CA TRP A 128 -1.23 -16.87 11.17
C TRP A 128 -2.44 -17.45 11.92
N PRO A 129 -3.46 -17.93 11.19
CA PRO A 129 -4.68 -18.44 11.79
C PRO A 129 -4.42 -19.76 12.52
N VAL A 130 -5.34 -20.12 13.43
CA VAL A 130 -5.28 -21.40 14.20
C VAL A 130 -5.21 -22.62 13.30
N SER A 131 -5.77 -22.55 12.08
CA SER A 131 -5.70 -23.63 11.09
C SER A 131 -4.27 -23.99 10.69
N PHE A 132 -3.30 -23.06 10.83
CA PHE A 132 -1.90 -23.37 10.57
C PHE A 132 -1.37 -24.41 11.56
N GLN A 133 -1.75 -24.33 12.83
CA GLN A 133 -1.34 -25.34 13.82
C GLN A 133 -1.99 -26.70 13.52
N GLU A 134 -3.26 -26.72 13.11
CA GLU A 134 -3.95 -27.95 12.71
C GLU A 134 -3.27 -28.61 11.50
N ASP A 135 -2.86 -27.80 10.50
CA ASP A 135 -2.12 -28.30 9.34
C ASP A 135 -0.71 -28.79 9.72
N LEU A 136 -0.04 -28.12 10.66
CA LEU A 136 1.24 -28.58 11.21
C LEU A 136 1.09 -29.91 11.94
N ASP A 137 0.04 -30.09 12.73
CA ASP A 137 -0.21 -31.34 13.47
C ASP A 137 -0.52 -32.50 12.50
N MET A 138 -1.26 -32.23 11.42
CA MET A 138 -1.49 -33.22 10.35
C MET A 138 -0.19 -33.60 9.63
N LEU A 139 0.69 -32.63 9.35
CA LEU A 139 1.99 -32.88 8.73
C LEU A 139 2.92 -33.65 9.69
N ALA A 140 2.96 -33.25 10.96
CA ALA A 140 3.71 -33.90 12.03
C ALA A 140 3.34 -35.38 12.14
N SER A 141 2.04 -35.68 12.26
CA SER A 141 1.53 -37.05 12.31
C SER A 141 1.89 -37.86 11.05
N LYS A 142 1.78 -37.27 9.86
CA LYS A 142 2.11 -37.95 8.60
C LYS A 142 3.59 -38.35 8.48
N PHE A 143 4.50 -37.56 9.04
CA PHE A 143 5.94 -37.77 8.92
C PHE A 143 6.62 -38.26 10.19
N ALA A 144 5.86 -38.58 11.24
CA ALA A 144 6.39 -38.95 12.55
C ALA A 144 7.32 -37.87 13.13
N LEU A 145 6.93 -36.61 12.99
CA LEU A 145 7.72 -35.47 13.45
C LEU A 145 7.10 -34.83 14.69
N ASP A 146 7.95 -34.37 15.57
CA ASP A 146 7.62 -33.35 16.55
C ASP A 146 7.87 -31.98 15.95
N CYS A 147 6.82 -31.16 15.91
CA CYS A 147 6.88 -29.78 15.44
C CYS A 147 6.65 -28.83 16.63
N SER A 148 7.54 -27.85 16.81
CA SER A 148 7.31 -26.81 17.82
C SER A 148 7.74 -25.43 17.31
N ILE A 149 6.94 -24.40 17.61
CA ILE A 149 7.24 -23.03 17.22
C ILE A 149 8.00 -22.36 18.37
N SER A 150 9.22 -21.92 18.09
CA SER A 150 10.08 -21.22 19.04
C SER A 150 10.43 -19.81 18.56
N LYS A 151 11.29 -19.11 19.32
CA LYS A 151 11.81 -17.80 18.91
C LYS A 151 12.77 -17.87 17.71
N LEU A 152 13.33 -19.05 17.44
CA LEU A 152 14.27 -19.26 16.33
C LEU A 152 13.57 -19.67 15.03
N GLY A 153 12.30 -20.05 15.11
CA GLY A 153 11.50 -20.49 13.96
C GLY A 153 10.66 -21.72 14.29
N LEU A 154 10.41 -22.53 13.28
CA LEU A 154 9.74 -23.82 13.40
C LEU A 154 10.80 -24.90 13.59
N GLU A 155 10.84 -25.47 14.79
CA GLU A 155 11.73 -26.56 15.18
C GLU A 155 11.07 -27.89 14.82
N LEU A 156 11.84 -28.75 14.15
CA LEU A 156 11.43 -30.07 13.68
C LEU A 156 12.33 -31.11 14.33
N ALA A 157 11.74 -32.18 14.87
CA ALA A 157 12.47 -33.35 15.34
C ALA A 157 11.82 -34.64 14.81
N GLY A 158 12.61 -35.62 14.39
CA GLY A 158 12.09 -36.93 13.98
C GLY A 158 13.06 -37.72 13.09
N PRO A 159 12.58 -38.81 12.44
CA PRO A 159 13.43 -39.70 11.65
C PRO A 159 14.17 -38.98 10.51
N SER A 160 15.45 -39.30 10.34
CA SER A 160 16.33 -38.68 9.34
C SER A 160 15.81 -38.88 7.91
N VAL A 161 15.22 -40.06 7.66
CA VAL A 161 14.65 -40.44 6.35
C VAL A 161 13.38 -39.66 6.00
N ALA A 162 12.61 -39.21 7.00
CA ALA A 162 11.37 -38.45 6.82
C ALA A 162 11.61 -36.93 6.72
N MET A 163 12.76 -36.46 7.18
CA MET A 163 13.07 -35.05 7.38
C MET A 163 13.05 -34.24 6.06
N GLU A 164 13.68 -34.73 4.98
CA GLU A 164 13.68 -34.03 3.69
C GLU A 164 12.30 -33.97 2.99
N PRO A 165 11.52 -35.05 2.85
CA PRO A 165 10.19 -34.96 2.27
C PRO A 165 9.24 -34.10 3.14
N ALA A 166 9.37 -34.16 4.47
CA ALA A 166 8.58 -33.30 5.35
C ALA A 166 8.90 -31.82 5.15
N LYS A 167 10.18 -31.44 5.05
CA LYS A 167 10.58 -30.05 4.73
C LYS A 167 10.00 -29.56 3.41
N LEU A 168 9.90 -30.43 2.40
CA LEU A 168 9.34 -30.06 1.11
C LEU A 168 7.85 -29.70 1.23
N GLU A 169 7.06 -30.54 1.91
CA GLU A 169 5.63 -30.26 2.16
C GLU A 169 5.46 -29.05 3.08
N LEU A 170 6.30 -28.94 4.10
CA LEU A 170 6.26 -27.82 5.03
C LEU A 170 6.58 -26.49 4.35
N ARG A 171 7.55 -26.45 3.42
CA ARG A 171 7.80 -25.24 2.62
C ARG A 171 6.59 -24.84 1.78
N GLN A 172 5.84 -25.80 1.22
CA GLN A 172 4.61 -25.51 0.48
C GLN A 172 3.53 -24.96 1.41
N LEU A 173 3.41 -25.51 2.62
CA LEU A 173 2.51 -25.01 3.65
C LEU A 173 2.87 -23.58 4.07
N LEU A 174 4.15 -23.33 4.36
CA LEU A 174 4.65 -22.00 4.70
C LEU A 174 4.43 -21.00 3.56
N GLU A 175 4.65 -21.41 2.30
CA GLU A 175 4.38 -20.58 1.13
C GLU A 175 2.89 -20.28 0.99
N PHE A 176 2.02 -21.26 1.26
CA PHE A 176 0.57 -21.08 1.26
C PHE A 176 0.13 -20.06 2.31
N TYR A 177 0.69 -20.08 3.52
CA TYR A 177 0.33 -19.11 4.56
C TYR A 177 1.01 -17.75 4.41
N ALA A 178 2.24 -17.70 3.89
CA ALA A 178 2.95 -16.45 3.61
C ALA A 178 2.32 -15.68 2.44
N ASN A 179 1.87 -16.38 1.40
CA ASN A 179 1.26 -15.76 0.22
C ASN A 179 -0.27 -15.76 0.25
N GLY A 180 -0.86 -16.66 1.02
CA GLY A 180 -2.29 -16.78 1.21
C GLY A 180 -2.82 -15.69 2.11
N GLN A 181 -3.05 -14.52 1.51
CA GLN A 181 -3.96 -13.54 2.09
C GLN A 181 -5.23 -14.28 2.48
N SER A 182 -5.56 -14.27 3.78
CA SER A 182 -6.78 -14.90 4.27
C SER A 182 -7.96 -14.47 3.39
N ALA A 183 -8.95 -15.34 3.18
CA ALA A 183 -10.10 -15.02 2.33
C ALA A 183 -10.76 -13.67 2.70
N GLU A 184 -10.66 -13.29 3.98
CA GLU A 184 -11.09 -12.02 4.53
C GLU A 184 -10.23 -10.84 4.06
N GLN A 185 -8.90 -10.95 4.07
CA GLN A 185 -8.01 -9.93 3.49
C GLN A 185 -8.24 -9.77 1.99
N GLN A 186 -8.47 -10.85 1.24
CA GLN A 186 -8.78 -10.75 -0.19
C GLN A 186 -10.11 -10.02 -0.43
N LYS A 187 -11.11 -10.28 0.41
CA LYS A 187 -12.40 -9.59 0.36
C LYS A 187 -12.23 -8.10 0.69
N GLN A 188 -11.47 -7.78 1.72
CA GLN A 188 -11.19 -6.39 2.09
C GLN A 188 -10.45 -5.65 0.96
N ARG A 189 -9.46 -6.28 0.33
CA ARG A 189 -8.72 -5.69 -0.79
C ARG A 189 -9.62 -5.39 -1.99
N LYS A 190 -10.61 -6.24 -2.28
CA LYS A 190 -11.61 -5.98 -3.32
C LYS A 190 -12.47 -4.77 -2.97
N VAL A 191 -12.94 -4.68 -1.73
CA VAL A 191 -13.72 -3.52 -1.24
C VAL A 191 -12.89 -2.24 -1.36
N ASP A 192 -11.62 -2.27 -0.96
CA ASP A 192 -10.72 -1.12 -1.05
C ASP A 192 -10.45 -0.73 -2.52
N GLN A 193 -10.28 -1.72 -3.39
CA GLN A 193 -10.08 -1.48 -4.83
C GLN A 193 -11.31 -0.85 -5.49
N GLU A 194 -12.51 -1.31 -5.14
CA GLU A 194 -13.77 -0.71 -5.58
C GLU A 194 -13.95 0.71 -5.05
N ALA A 195 -13.58 0.96 -3.79
CA ALA A 195 -13.61 2.30 -3.20
C ALA A 195 -12.64 3.27 -3.92
N ILE A 196 -11.43 2.83 -4.24
CA ILE A 196 -10.45 3.61 -5.02
C ILE A 196 -11.00 3.91 -6.42
N GLN A 197 -11.58 2.91 -7.11
CA GLN A 197 -12.16 3.12 -8.44
C GLN A 197 -13.34 4.10 -8.40
N MET A 198 -14.16 4.04 -7.34
CA MET A 198 -15.26 4.99 -7.14
C MET A 198 -14.74 6.41 -6.94
N ALA A 199 -13.68 6.58 -6.14
CA ALA A 199 -13.05 7.88 -5.92
C ALA A 199 -12.45 8.47 -7.22
N ILE A 200 -11.80 7.63 -8.03
CA ILE A 200 -11.28 8.04 -9.35
C ILE A 200 -12.42 8.53 -10.25
N ARG A 201 -13.53 7.79 -10.31
CA ARG A 201 -14.71 8.17 -11.12
C ARG A 201 -15.30 9.51 -10.68
N GLN A 202 -15.45 9.71 -9.37
CA GLN A 202 -15.97 10.98 -8.83
C GLN A 202 -15.04 12.16 -9.16
N ASN A 203 -13.72 11.96 -9.08
CA ASN A 203 -12.75 12.98 -9.45
C ASN A 203 -12.83 13.32 -10.95
N GLN A 204 -12.96 12.31 -11.81
CA GLN A 204 -13.15 12.51 -13.25
C GLN A 204 -14.45 13.27 -13.56
N GLU A 205 -15.56 12.97 -12.88
CA GLU A 205 -16.82 13.71 -13.05
C GLU A 205 -16.70 15.16 -12.60
N ARG A 206 -16.01 15.43 -11.48
CA ARG A 206 -15.74 16.80 -11.03
C ARG A 206 -14.94 17.57 -12.07
N LEU A 207 -13.83 17.01 -12.56
CA LEU A 207 -13.01 17.62 -13.60
C LEU A 207 -13.81 17.86 -14.89
N ARG A 208 -14.73 16.95 -15.24
CA ARG A 208 -15.60 17.14 -16.40
C ARG A 208 -16.53 18.33 -16.22
N ARG A 209 -17.14 18.50 -15.04
CA ARG A 209 -18.00 19.66 -14.74
C ARG A 209 -17.22 20.96 -14.75
N GLU A 210 -16.04 20.98 -14.14
CA GLU A 210 -15.15 22.16 -14.17
C GLU A 210 -14.76 22.52 -15.61
N ALA A 211 -14.49 21.53 -16.46
CA ALA A 211 -14.20 21.75 -17.87
C ALA A 211 -15.42 22.27 -18.65
N GLU A 212 -16.62 21.75 -18.38
CA GLU A 212 -17.89 22.23 -18.98
C GLU A 212 -18.18 23.69 -18.56
N GLU A 213 -17.99 24.04 -17.29
CA GLU A 213 -18.14 25.41 -16.77
C GLU A 213 -17.14 26.37 -17.40
N TYR A 214 -15.87 25.96 -17.53
CA TYR A 214 -14.85 26.77 -18.18
C TYR A 214 -15.15 26.97 -19.68
N ALA A 215 -15.61 25.93 -20.37
CA ALA A 215 -16.02 26.03 -21.78
C ALA A 215 -17.22 26.98 -21.95
N ALA A 216 -18.21 26.92 -21.05
CA ALA A 216 -19.36 27.82 -21.06
C ALA A 216 -18.93 29.28 -20.81
N TRP A 217 -18.01 29.50 -19.88
CA TRP A 217 -17.43 30.82 -19.63
C TRP A 217 -16.68 31.36 -20.86
N GLN A 218 -15.87 30.53 -21.53
CA GLN A 218 -15.19 30.92 -22.76
C GLN A 218 -16.18 31.30 -23.87
N ALA A 219 -17.25 30.52 -24.06
CA ALA A 219 -18.29 30.82 -25.04
C ALA A 219 -18.97 32.16 -24.74
N TYR A 220 -19.24 32.46 -23.46
CA TYR A 220 -19.79 33.74 -23.04
C TYR A 220 -18.85 34.92 -23.36
N VAL A 221 -17.56 34.78 -23.07
CA VAL A 221 -16.56 35.81 -23.40
C VAL A 221 -16.48 36.03 -24.91
N GLN A 222 -16.50 34.96 -25.71
CA GLN A 222 -16.51 35.05 -27.17
C GLN A 222 -17.74 35.80 -27.67
N GLN A 223 -18.93 35.47 -27.15
CA GLN A 223 -20.18 36.16 -27.51
C GLN A 223 -20.11 37.66 -27.20
N MET A 224 -19.54 38.03 -26.06
CA MET A 224 -19.32 39.43 -25.69
C MET A 224 -18.39 40.15 -26.67
N GLN A 225 -17.29 39.50 -27.07
CA GLN A 225 -16.36 40.06 -28.06
C GLN A 225 -16.99 40.21 -29.43
N ASP A 226 -17.76 39.21 -29.88
CA ASP A 226 -18.49 39.25 -31.15
C ASP A 226 -19.51 40.39 -31.15
N THR A 227 -20.20 40.60 -30.03
CA THR A 227 -21.15 41.71 -29.86
C THR A 227 -20.46 43.07 -29.95
N TYR A 228 -19.33 43.24 -29.25
CA TYR A 228 -18.53 44.48 -29.33
C TYR A 228 -18.01 44.74 -30.75
N THR A 229 -17.55 43.68 -31.42
CA THR A 229 -17.04 43.76 -32.79
C THR A 229 -18.15 44.14 -33.76
N ALA A 230 -19.35 43.56 -33.61
CA ALA A 230 -20.52 43.90 -34.42
C ALA A 230 -20.93 45.37 -34.24
N TYR A 231 -20.92 45.88 -33.00
CA TYR A 231 -21.20 47.30 -32.73
C TYR A 231 -20.15 48.22 -33.37
N ALA A 232 -18.86 47.90 -33.25
CA ALA A 232 -17.78 48.67 -33.85
C ALA A 232 -17.88 48.71 -35.38
N ILE A 233 -18.19 47.57 -36.02
CA ILE A 233 -18.43 47.49 -37.46
C ILE A 233 -19.63 48.35 -37.85
N ALA A 234 -20.75 48.26 -37.14
CA ALA A 234 -21.94 49.06 -37.42
C ALA A 234 -21.69 50.56 -37.28
N ALA A 235 -20.96 50.98 -36.23
CA ALA A 235 -20.58 52.38 -36.04
C ALA A 235 -19.67 52.89 -37.17
N HIS A 236 -18.70 52.09 -37.61
CA HIS A 236 -17.84 52.44 -38.73
C HIS A 236 -18.62 52.57 -40.03
N GLN A 237 -19.55 51.64 -40.31
CA GLN A 237 -20.42 51.71 -41.49
C GLN A 237 -21.31 52.96 -41.47
N ALA A 238 -21.88 53.31 -40.32
CA ALA A 238 -22.68 54.53 -40.18
C ALA A 238 -21.85 55.80 -40.46
N MET A 239 -20.61 55.86 -39.96
CA MET A 239 -19.70 56.97 -40.23
C MET A 239 -19.32 57.06 -41.71
N GLN A 240 -19.06 55.93 -42.38
CA GLN A 240 -18.81 55.91 -43.83
C GLN A 240 -20.03 56.41 -44.62
N GLN A 241 -21.24 56.00 -44.23
CA GLN A 241 -22.47 56.49 -44.87
C GLN A 241 -22.65 58.00 -44.68
N GLN A 242 -22.35 58.53 -43.49
CA GLN A 242 -22.41 59.96 -43.22
C GLN A 242 -21.40 60.74 -44.08
N MET A 243 -20.15 60.26 -44.16
CA MET A 243 -19.13 60.88 -45.03
C MET A 243 -19.55 60.87 -46.50
N MET A 244 -20.14 59.76 -46.98
CA MET A 244 -20.66 59.66 -48.33
C MET A 244 -21.80 60.65 -48.60
N GLN A 245 -22.72 60.84 -47.65
CA GLN A 245 -23.80 61.84 -47.75
C GLN A 245 -23.26 63.27 -47.81
N VAL A 246 -22.28 63.61 -46.97
CA VAL A 246 -21.64 64.93 -46.97
C VAL A 246 -20.90 65.19 -48.29
N ALA A 247 -20.16 64.19 -48.79
CA ALA A 247 -19.48 64.29 -50.07
C ALA A 247 -20.47 64.52 -51.23
N MET A 248 -21.60 63.78 -51.23
CA MET A 248 -22.66 63.96 -52.23
C MET A 248 -23.27 65.37 -52.16
N GLN A 249 -23.52 65.90 -50.96
CA GLN A 249 -24.05 67.25 -50.77
C GLN A 249 -23.07 68.34 -51.23
N GLN A 250 -21.76 68.19 -50.97
CA GLN A 250 -20.74 69.11 -51.47
C GLN A 250 -20.68 69.10 -53.00
N GLN A 251 -20.75 67.93 -53.63
CA GLN A 251 -20.76 67.83 -55.08
C GLN A 251 -21.99 68.51 -55.69
N ALA A 252 -23.17 68.32 -55.09
CA ALA A 252 -24.38 69.02 -55.50
C ALA A 252 -24.24 70.55 -55.37
N MET A 253 -23.64 71.02 -54.29
CA MET A 253 -23.38 72.45 -54.06
C MET A 253 -22.39 73.03 -55.09
N GLN A 254 -21.32 72.29 -55.44
CA GLN A 254 -20.37 72.68 -56.48
C GLN A 254 -21.02 72.75 -57.86
N GLN A 255 -21.85 71.77 -58.23
CA GLN A 255 -22.61 71.78 -59.48
C GLN A 255 -23.55 72.99 -59.55
N HIS A 256 -24.23 73.31 -58.45
CA HIS A 256 -25.10 74.47 -58.37
C HIS A 256 -24.31 75.79 -58.50
N ALA A 257 -23.17 75.91 -57.81
CA ALA A 257 -22.29 77.08 -57.94
C ALA A 257 -21.78 77.27 -59.37
N MET A 258 -21.39 76.18 -60.04
CA MET A 258 -20.96 76.20 -61.44
C MET A 258 -22.09 76.63 -62.38
N ALA A 259 -23.32 76.16 -62.16
CA ALA A 259 -24.49 76.57 -62.93
C ALA A 259 -24.79 78.08 -62.75
N MET A 260 -24.70 78.60 -61.52
CA MET A 260 -24.84 80.03 -61.23
C MET A 260 -23.77 80.88 -61.92
N GLN A 261 -22.50 80.44 -61.94
CA GLN A 261 -21.44 81.13 -62.68
C GLN A 261 -21.70 81.15 -64.19
N HIS A 262 -22.16 80.04 -64.76
CA HIS A 262 -22.49 79.97 -66.17
C HIS A 262 -23.63 80.94 -66.53
N GLN A 263 -24.63 81.07 -65.65
CA GLN A 263 -25.72 82.02 -65.83
C GLN A 263 -25.27 83.49 -65.76
N GLN A 264 -24.27 83.83 -64.95
CA GLN A 264 -23.70 85.18 -64.93
C GLN A 264 -22.88 85.49 -66.18
N GLN A 265 -22.12 84.51 -66.70
CA GLN A 265 -21.33 84.69 -67.92
C GLN A 265 -22.19 84.86 -69.17
N THR A 266 -23.36 84.21 -69.26
CA THR A 266 -24.24 84.35 -70.44
C THR A 266 -24.90 85.72 -70.56
N MET A 267 -24.89 86.55 -69.51
CA MET A 267 -25.41 87.92 -69.56
C MET A 267 -24.33 89.00 -69.87
N ALA A 268 -23.09 88.60 -70.12
CA ALA A 268 -22.00 89.51 -70.51
C ALA A 268 -21.43 89.16 -71.90
N MET A 269 -21.67 90.02 -72.89
CA MET A 269 -20.97 90.03 -74.19
C MET A 269 -20.76 91.49 -74.63
N PRO A 270 -19.75 91.84 -75.46
CA PRO A 270 -18.97 90.93 -76.32
C PRO A 270 -17.44 91.21 -76.45
N GLN A 271 -16.80 90.32 -77.22
CA GLN A 271 -15.60 90.48 -78.07
C GLN A 271 -14.19 90.53 -77.43
N ALA A 272 -13.44 89.42 -77.56
CA ALA A 272 -12.09 89.39 -78.16
C ALA A 272 -11.57 87.95 -78.37
N ALA A 273 -10.70 87.82 -79.37
CA ALA A 273 -10.16 86.61 -79.99
C ALA A 273 -9.14 85.80 -79.14
N PRO A 274 -8.74 84.58 -79.57
CA PRO A 274 -8.10 83.58 -78.71
C PRO A 274 -6.57 83.57 -78.87
N GLN A 275 -5.84 83.47 -77.75
CA GLN A 275 -4.42 83.11 -77.76
C GLN A 275 -4.05 82.14 -76.62
N HIS A 276 -3.51 81.01 -77.08
CA HIS A 276 -2.60 80.05 -76.44
C HIS A 276 -1.91 80.46 -75.12
N ALA A 277 -1.88 79.53 -74.17
CA ALA A 277 -0.70 79.08 -73.42
C ALA A 277 -1.15 77.96 -72.46
N MET A 278 -0.78 76.69 -72.67
CA MET A 278 0.48 76.10 -72.20
C MET A 278 0.73 76.37 -70.71
N GLN A 279 0.36 75.43 -69.83
CA GLN A 279 1.10 75.22 -68.60
C GLN A 279 1.00 73.77 -68.10
N GLN A 280 2.17 73.15 -68.08
CA GLN A 280 2.49 71.88 -67.44
C GLN A 280 2.44 72.03 -65.91
N GLN A 281 1.85 71.04 -65.22
CA GLN A 281 2.17 70.63 -63.85
C GLN A 281 1.87 69.12 -63.81
N ALA A 282 2.79 68.17 -63.89
CA ALA A 282 4.08 67.99 -63.21
C ALA A 282 3.96 68.07 -61.68
N TRP A 283 4.15 66.90 -61.06
CA TRP A 283 4.44 66.63 -59.64
C TRP A 283 3.24 66.51 -58.69
N GLN A 284 2.83 65.28 -58.37
CA GLN A 284 3.26 64.56 -57.16
C GLN A 284 2.41 63.29 -56.97
N GLN A 285 3.07 62.13 -57.01
CA GLN A 285 2.57 60.94 -56.34
C GLN A 285 2.75 61.12 -54.83
N PRO A 286 1.72 60.90 -53.99
CA PRO A 286 1.94 60.52 -52.61
C PRO A 286 2.16 59.01 -52.56
N CYS A 287 3.41 58.66 -52.26
CA CYS A 287 3.87 57.51 -51.49
C CYS A 287 2.93 56.30 -51.33
N ALA A 288 3.40 55.16 -51.82
CA ALA A 288 3.05 53.86 -51.29
C ALA A 288 3.07 53.87 -49.74
N PRO A 289 2.04 53.34 -49.06
CA PRO A 289 2.22 52.95 -47.68
C PRO A 289 3.22 51.79 -47.67
N TYR A 290 4.35 52.08 -47.03
CA TYR A 290 5.40 51.14 -46.67
C TYR A 290 4.86 49.79 -46.24
N ALA A 291 5.56 48.75 -46.69
CA ALA A 291 5.64 47.48 -46.01
C ALA A 291 5.84 47.70 -44.51
N GLN A 292 4.82 47.37 -43.72
CA GLN A 292 5.03 46.94 -42.34
C GLN A 292 4.83 45.44 -42.31
N GLN A 293 5.95 44.74 -42.44
CA GLN A 293 6.17 43.53 -41.67
C GLN A 293 5.78 43.84 -40.21
N PRO A 294 5.00 43.00 -39.52
CA PRO A 294 5.08 43.01 -38.07
C PRO A 294 6.48 42.52 -37.70
N GLN A 295 7.43 43.45 -37.59
CA GLN A 295 8.68 43.19 -36.91
C GLN A 295 8.35 42.80 -35.48
N SER A 296 8.88 41.64 -35.12
CA SER A 296 9.15 41.19 -33.77
C SER A 296 9.66 42.35 -32.90
N MET A 297 8.77 42.94 -32.09
CA MET A 297 9.14 43.91 -31.05
C MET A 297 8.82 43.41 -29.63
N TYR A 298 8.53 42.12 -29.45
CA TYR A 298 8.50 41.47 -28.13
C TYR A 298 9.77 40.63 -27.94
N GLY A 299 10.90 41.32 -27.93
CA GLY A 299 12.21 40.77 -27.65
C GLY A 299 12.99 41.66 -26.67
N ALA A 300 12.33 42.19 -25.63
CA ALA A 300 12.98 42.83 -24.48
C ALA A 300 12.01 42.98 -23.30
N ASN A 301 11.37 41.88 -22.88
CA ASN A 301 10.91 41.73 -21.50
C ASN A 301 10.77 40.26 -21.08
N ALA A 302 11.68 39.42 -21.59
CA ALA A 302 11.83 38.02 -21.16
C ALA A 302 12.41 37.87 -19.74
N GLN A 303 12.42 38.94 -18.94
CA GLN A 303 12.87 38.93 -17.54
C GLN A 303 11.77 39.31 -16.53
N ALA A 304 10.52 39.52 -16.95
CA ALA A 304 9.43 39.87 -16.01
C ALA A 304 8.25 38.88 -15.94
N MET A 305 8.25 37.80 -16.74
CA MET A 305 7.09 36.86 -16.81
C MET A 305 7.29 35.49 -16.14
N PHE A 306 8.35 35.30 -15.35
CA PHE A 306 8.51 34.10 -14.50
C PHE A 306 8.36 34.38 -13.00
N GLN A 307 7.75 35.50 -12.62
CA GLN A 307 7.28 35.72 -11.25
C GLN A 307 5.79 35.38 -11.14
N MET A 308 5.42 34.15 -11.51
CA MET A 308 4.32 33.54 -10.77
C MET A 308 4.78 33.50 -9.30
N PRO A 309 4.01 34.06 -8.35
CA PRO A 309 4.41 34.09 -6.95
C PRO A 309 4.77 32.67 -6.57
N ALA A 310 6.00 32.47 -6.07
CA ALA A 310 6.36 31.19 -5.53
C ALA A 310 5.36 30.88 -4.41
N GLU A 311 4.64 29.77 -4.53
CA GLU A 311 3.76 29.31 -3.47
C GLU A 311 4.65 28.81 -2.34
N TRP A 312 4.94 29.70 -1.39
CA TRP A 312 5.52 29.30 -0.12
C TRP A 312 4.52 28.42 0.61
N VAL A 313 4.98 27.26 1.11
CA VAL A 313 4.16 26.32 1.85
C VAL A 313 4.61 26.34 3.31
N LEU A 314 3.66 26.53 4.24
CA LEU A 314 3.93 26.48 5.67
C LEU A 314 4.11 25.03 6.13
N TYR A 315 5.26 24.73 6.73
CA TYR A 315 5.59 23.48 7.41
C TYR A 315 5.93 23.75 8.88
N TYR A 316 6.06 22.68 9.66
CA TYR A 316 6.51 22.73 11.05
C TYR A 316 7.69 21.78 11.21
N ASP A 317 8.71 22.21 11.94
CA ASP A 317 9.84 21.35 12.27
C ASP A 317 9.50 20.35 13.41
N GLN A 318 10.48 19.55 13.82
CA GLN A 318 10.32 18.57 14.91
C GLN A 318 10.02 19.21 16.28
N GLN A 319 10.27 20.50 16.43
CA GLN A 319 10.02 21.28 17.65
C GLN A 319 8.67 22.02 17.58
N GLY A 320 7.93 21.89 16.47
CA GLY A 320 6.69 22.59 16.23
C GLY A 320 6.87 24.06 15.84
N GLN A 321 8.05 24.49 15.43
CA GLN A 321 8.27 25.84 14.93
C GLN A 321 7.88 25.94 13.45
N PRO A 322 7.06 26.94 13.06
CA PRO A 322 6.68 27.13 11.68
C PRO A 322 7.87 27.59 10.82
N TYR A 323 8.04 26.98 9.66
CA TYR A 323 8.94 27.46 8.61
C TYR A 323 8.24 27.40 7.25
N TYR A 324 8.65 28.25 6.33
CA TYR A 324 8.10 28.31 4.98
C TYR A 324 9.07 27.63 4.01
N TYR A 325 8.55 26.76 3.15
CA TYR A 325 9.32 26.08 2.11
C TYR A 325 8.80 26.47 0.73
N ASN A 326 9.70 26.85 -0.17
CA ASN A 326 9.38 27.19 -1.54
C ASN A 326 9.60 25.96 -2.43
N GLU A 327 8.52 25.26 -2.78
CA GLU A 327 8.61 24.01 -3.55
C GLU A 327 9.26 24.19 -4.93
N ARG A 328 9.23 25.41 -5.48
CA ARG A 328 9.83 25.72 -6.79
C ARG A 328 11.34 25.93 -6.71
N THR A 329 11.83 26.61 -5.68
CA THR A 329 13.26 26.95 -5.54
C THR A 329 14.02 26.00 -4.63
N GLY A 330 13.32 25.24 -3.79
CA GLY A 330 13.93 24.39 -2.74
C GLY A 330 14.43 25.19 -1.53
N GLU A 331 14.14 26.48 -1.46
CA GLU A 331 14.56 27.34 -0.36
C GLU A 331 13.63 27.23 0.85
N SER A 332 14.19 27.43 2.04
CA SER A 332 13.45 27.53 3.30
C SER A 332 13.70 28.87 3.98
N ALA A 333 12.67 29.41 4.64
CA ALA A 333 12.73 30.68 5.36
C ALA A 333 11.90 30.64 6.65
N TRP A 334 12.39 31.27 7.71
CA TRP A 334 11.68 31.40 8.99
C TRP A 334 10.65 32.53 9.01
N SER A 335 10.78 33.50 8.10
CA SER A 335 9.88 34.65 7.99
C SER A 335 9.78 35.10 6.54
N LEU A 336 8.59 35.46 6.09
CA LEU A 336 8.35 36.00 4.75
C LEU A 336 8.25 37.54 4.78
N ALA A 337 8.58 38.17 3.66
CA ALA A 337 8.39 39.61 3.50
C ALA A 337 6.89 39.97 3.59
N PRO A 338 6.52 41.15 4.14
CA PRO A 338 5.12 41.57 4.22
C PRO A 338 4.44 41.54 2.85
N GLY A 339 3.27 40.91 2.76
CA GLY A 339 2.50 40.77 1.51
C GLY A 339 2.83 39.53 0.67
N THR A 340 3.73 38.66 1.13
CA THR A 340 3.99 37.37 0.47
C THR A 340 2.84 36.40 0.74
N ASN A 341 2.23 35.87 -0.31
CA ASN A 341 1.20 34.82 -0.19
C ASN A 341 1.85 33.47 0.14
N PHE A 342 1.25 32.71 1.06
CA PHE A 342 1.66 31.34 1.36
C PHE A 342 0.42 30.45 1.47
N ARG A 343 0.60 29.16 1.19
CA ARG A 343 -0.40 28.11 1.40
C ARG A 343 -0.07 27.35 2.66
N GLN A 344 -1.09 26.99 3.45
CA GLN A 344 -0.89 26.11 4.59
C GLN A 344 -0.61 24.70 4.05
N GLY A 345 0.58 24.16 4.29
CA GLY A 345 0.92 22.80 3.91
C GLY A 345 -0.09 21.89 4.59
N GLY A 346 -0.71 21.00 3.81
CA GLY A 346 -1.58 19.99 4.36
C GLY A 346 -0.75 19.19 5.34
N HIS A 347 -0.90 19.46 6.64
CA HIS A 347 -0.53 18.49 7.65
C HIS A 347 -1.20 17.21 7.19
N ALA A 348 -0.39 16.20 6.88
CA ALA A 348 -0.88 14.84 6.89
C ALA A 348 -1.55 14.71 8.26
N ALA A 349 -2.87 14.85 8.27
CA ALA A 349 -3.67 14.50 9.41
C ALA A 349 -3.22 13.08 9.69
N CYS A 350 -2.57 12.89 10.83
CA CYS A 350 -2.37 11.60 11.44
C CYS A 350 -3.78 11.03 11.65
N GLY A 351 -4.31 10.45 10.57
CA GLY A 351 -5.61 9.82 10.51
C GLY A 351 -5.47 8.51 11.24
N GLY A 352 -6.00 8.48 12.46
CA GLY A 352 -6.43 7.24 13.09
C GLY A 352 -5.33 6.37 13.68
N CYS A 353 -4.50 6.92 14.56
CA CYS A 353 -4.02 6.10 15.69
C CYS A 353 -4.99 6.29 16.85
N GLY A 354 -5.96 5.37 16.93
CA GLY A 354 -6.82 5.18 18.10
C GLY A 354 -6.05 4.56 19.27
N CYS A 355 -4.96 5.19 19.71
CA CYS A 355 -4.32 4.87 20.98
C CYS A 355 -5.02 5.66 22.10
N GLY A 356 -6.19 5.13 22.50
CA GLY A 356 -6.72 5.44 23.82
C GLY A 356 -5.75 4.93 24.87
N GLY A 357 -5.02 5.84 25.53
CA GLY A 357 -4.19 5.49 26.67
C GLY A 357 -2.73 5.93 26.58
N CYS A 358 -2.46 7.21 26.35
CA CYS A 358 -1.23 7.82 26.83
C CYS A 358 -1.59 9.07 27.64
N GLY A 359 -1.30 8.97 28.94
CA GLY A 359 -1.67 9.96 29.95
C GLY A 359 -1.04 11.33 29.70
N MET A 360 -1.83 12.36 29.94
CA MET A 360 -1.33 13.72 30.12
C MET A 360 -0.54 13.83 31.42
N PRO A 361 0.61 14.53 31.41
CA PRO A 361 1.08 15.18 32.62
C PRO A 361 1.10 16.71 32.44
N TYR A 362 0.63 17.39 33.50
CA TYR A 362 0.67 18.83 33.78
C TYR A 362 -0.24 19.70 32.90
N GLY A 363 -1.21 20.44 33.45
CA GLY A 363 -1.15 21.19 34.70
C GLY A 363 -0.85 22.65 34.39
N GLN A 364 -1.76 23.34 33.71
CA GLN A 364 -1.80 24.79 33.70
C GLN A 364 -3.24 25.26 33.92
N GLN A 365 -3.49 25.69 35.16
CA GLN A 365 -4.67 26.42 35.57
C GLN A 365 -4.68 27.76 34.81
N GLN A 366 -5.75 28.02 34.05
CA GLN A 366 -6.13 29.38 33.71
C GLN A 366 -7.25 29.85 34.65
N PRO A 367 -7.15 31.06 35.20
CA PRO A 367 -8.17 31.61 36.11
C PRO A 367 -9.42 32.01 35.34
N MET A 368 -10.57 31.59 35.87
CA MET A 368 -11.90 32.06 35.47
C MET A 368 -12.03 33.55 35.78
N TRP A 369 -12.07 34.38 34.73
CA TRP A 369 -12.62 35.72 34.83
C TRP A 369 -14.14 35.63 34.68
N GLY A 370 -14.82 35.91 35.79
CA GLY A 370 -16.27 35.96 35.88
C GLY A 370 -16.88 37.03 34.98
N GLN A 371 -17.97 36.67 34.31
CA GLN A 371 -18.89 37.64 33.74
C GLN A 371 -19.80 38.20 34.84
N PRO A 372 -19.96 39.53 34.95
CA PRO A 372 -21.03 40.11 35.74
C PRO A 372 -22.34 40.06 34.95
N GLY A 373 -23.35 39.47 35.58
CA GLY A 373 -24.72 39.44 35.08
C GLY A 373 -25.32 40.85 35.00
N TYR A 374 -25.95 41.14 33.86
CA TYR A 374 -26.87 42.26 33.74
C TYR A 374 -28.29 41.73 33.90
N GLY A 375 -28.87 42.07 35.05
CA GLY A 375 -30.28 41.90 35.31
C GLY A 375 -31.12 42.84 34.46
N HIS A 376 -32.28 42.34 34.07
CA HIS A 376 -33.43 43.18 33.71
C HIS A 376 -33.90 43.97 34.92
N PRO A 377 -34.55 45.13 34.67
CA PRO A 377 -35.91 45.25 35.16
C PRO A 377 -36.88 45.89 34.15
N TRP A 378 -38.04 45.24 34.05
CA TRP A 378 -39.41 45.74 33.90
C TRP A 378 -39.70 47.07 33.18
N GLY A 379 -40.58 46.95 32.19
CA GLY A 379 -41.38 48.02 31.58
C GLY A 379 -42.38 47.42 30.61
#